data_AF-A0A7V5R097-F1
#
_entry.id   AF-A0A7V5R097-F1
#
_cell.length_a   1.000
_cell.length_b   1.000
_cell.length_c   1.000
_cell.angle_alpha   90.00
_cell.angle_beta   90.00
_cell.angle_gamma   90.00
#
_symmetry.space_group_name_H-M   'P 1'
#
loop_
_entity.id
_entity.type
_entity.pdbx_description
1 polymer ?
#
loop_
_entity_poly.entity_id
_entity_poly.type
_entity_poly.pdbx_seq_one_letter_code
_entity_poly.pdbx_strand_id
1 'polypeptide(L)'
;MRPENYAAVKLGDSNEYEIFIGPNHPGIEGNYAFRLMLDGDTVVKGTADAGYLHRGFEKLMEGRLWIQNLALVPRICVPDPSPMEVAYSMAVEEIMGIEAPIRAQWIRVMQLELSRVAAHLFTFGGHAATTGMYTPMFWGVADR
;
A
#
# COMPACT_ATOMS: atom_id res chain seq x y z
N MET A 1 4.73 16.39 -20.15
CA MET A 1 4.10 17.49 -19.38
C MET A 1 3.55 18.48 -20.39
N ARG A 2 2.24 18.51 -20.61
CA ARG A 2 1.64 19.37 -21.65
C ARG A 2 1.35 20.76 -21.04
N PRO A 3 1.82 21.87 -21.65
CA PRO A 3 1.63 23.22 -21.11
C PRO A 3 0.17 23.62 -20.92
N GLU A 4 -0.72 23.10 -21.78
CA GLU A 4 -2.16 23.36 -21.69
C GLU A 4 -2.81 22.89 -20.36
N ASN A 5 -2.18 21.97 -19.63
CA ASN A 5 -2.66 21.50 -18.32
C ASN A 5 -2.27 22.44 -17.15
N TYR A 6 -1.50 23.50 -17.41
CA TYR A 6 -0.98 24.43 -16.39
C TYR A 6 -1.38 25.89 -16.66
N ALA A 7 -2.38 26.11 -17.51
CA ALA A 7 -2.90 27.45 -17.75
C ALA A 7 -3.55 28.00 -16.47
N ALA A 8 -3.13 29.20 -16.05
CA ALA A 8 -3.71 29.87 -14.89
C ALA A 8 -5.17 30.23 -15.18
N VAL A 9 -6.10 29.59 -14.46
CA VAL A 9 -7.53 29.91 -14.51
C VAL A 9 -7.81 31.00 -13.49
N LYS A 10 -8.46 32.08 -13.92
CA LYS A 10 -8.91 33.14 -13.03
C LYS A 10 -10.19 32.67 -12.33
N LEU A 11 -10.06 32.22 -11.09
CA LEU A 11 -11.20 31.89 -10.21
C LEU A 11 -11.81 33.20 -9.68
N GLY A 12 -13.10 33.18 -9.32
CA GLY A 12 -13.80 34.32 -8.73
C GLY A 12 -13.34 34.59 -7.29
N ASP A 13 -14.05 35.46 -6.55
CA ASP A 13 -13.84 35.69 -5.11
C ASP A 13 -14.36 34.49 -4.28
N SER A 14 -13.91 33.26 -4.60
CA SER A 14 -14.10 32.10 -3.74
C SER A 14 -12.77 31.78 -3.06
N ASN A 15 -12.85 31.54 -1.75
CA ASN A 15 -11.75 30.93 -1.00
C ASN A 15 -11.61 29.43 -1.33
N GLU A 16 -12.49 28.90 -2.18
CA GLU A 16 -12.47 27.52 -2.64
C GLU A 16 -11.50 27.31 -3.80
N TYR A 17 -10.59 26.35 -3.65
CA TYR A 17 -9.70 25.90 -4.70
C TYR A 17 -9.41 24.40 -4.61
N GLU A 18 -9.06 23.79 -5.74
CA GLU A 18 -8.72 22.37 -5.83
C GLU A 18 -7.21 22.19 -5.97
N ILE A 19 -6.63 21.30 -5.16
CA ILE A 19 -5.23 20.88 -5.28
C ILE A 19 -5.14 19.39 -5.61
N PHE A 20 -4.13 19.06 -6.41
CA PHE A 20 -3.82 17.70 -6.80
C PHE A 20 -2.53 17.27 -6.10
N ILE A 21 -2.62 16.25 -5.25
CA ILE A 21 -1.46 15.65 -4.59
C ILE A 21 -1.25 14.28 -5.23
N GLY A 22 -0.08 14.04 -5.83
CA GLY A 22 0.25 12.81 -6.54
C GLY A 22 0.18 12.92 -8.08
N PRO A 23 0.35 11.81 -8.83
CA PRO A 23 0.64 10.46 -8.32
C PRO A 23 2.10 10.29 -7.85
N ASN A 24 2.95 11.29 -8.10
CA ASN A 24 4.34 11.32 -7.63
C ASN A 24 4.52 12.54 -6.71
N HIS A 25 4.40 12.32 -5.40
CA HIS A 25 4.59 13.35 -4.37
C HIS A 25 5.18 12.71 -3.12
N PRO A 26 6.20 13.29 -2.45
CA PRO A 26 6.84 12.70 -1.27
C PRO A 26 5.89 12.44 -0.09
N GLY A 27 4.84 13.24 0.03
CA GLY A 27 3.78 13.07 1.05
C GLY A 27 2.70 12.04 0.68
N ILE A 28 2.86 11.29 -0.42
CA ILE A 28 2.03 10.13 -0.72
C ILE A 28 2.94 8.91 -0.86
N GLU A 29 2.80 7.97 0.06
CA GLU A 29 3.49 6.69 -0.03
C GLU A 29 2.84 5.80 -1.10
N GLY A 30 3.60 5.47 -2.14
CA GLY A 30 3.18 4.57 -3.20
C GLY A 30 2.61 5.28 -4.44
N ASN A 31 1.77 4.58 -5.18
CA ASN A 31 1.22 5.06 -6.46
C ASN A 31 -0.26 5.39 -6.26
N TYR A 32 -0.50 6.58 -5.70
CA TYR A 32 -1.83 7.04 -5.33
C TYR A 32 -1.93 8.55 -5.59
N ALA A 33 -3.14 9.06 -5.82
CA ALA A 33 -3.36 10.49 -5.92
C ALA A 33 -4.62 10.92 -5.16
N PHE A 34 -4.62 12.17 -4.70
CA PHE A 34 -5.75 12.81 -4.06
C PHE A 34 -6.09 14.12 -4.78
N ARG A 35 -7.38 14.35 -4.99
CA ARG A 35 -7.94 15.63 -5.39
C ARG A 35 -8.62 16.23 -4.17
N LEU A 36 -8.05 17.30 -3.63
CA LEU A 36 -8.56 17.94 -2.43
C LEU A 36 -9.17 19.29 -2.81
N MET A 37 -10.41 19.50 -2.41
CA MET A 37 -11.06 20.81 -2.41
C MET A 37 -10.82 21.44 -1.04
N LEU A 38 -10.32 22.67 -1.06
CA LEU A 38 -9.96 23.45 0.11
C LEU A 38 -10.80 24.73 0.15
N ASP A 39 -11.19 25.16 1.34
CA ASP A 39 -11.64 26.54 1.64
C ASP A 39 -10.58 27.17 2.56
N GLY A 40 -9.70 27.99 1.98
CA GLY A 40 -8.46 28.40 2.64
C GLY A 40 -7.64 27.18 3.10
N ASP A 41 -7.36 27.08 4.40
CA ASP A 41 -6.59 25.96 4.98
C ASP A 41 -7.46 24.72 5.32
N THR A 42 -8.78 24.79 5.14
CA THR A 42 -9.69 23.72 5.54
C THR A 42 -9.99 22.78 4.37
N VAL A 43 -9.77 21.47 4.56
CA VAL A 43 -10.21 20.46 3.59
C VAL A 43 -11.72 20.27 3.67
N VAL A 44 -12.43 20.64 2.60
CA VAL A 44 -13.90 20.49 2.52
C VAL A 44 -14.32 19.21 1.80
N LYS A 45 -13.49 18.71 0.88
CA LYS A 45 -13.71 17.43 0.19
C LYS A 45 -12.40 16.81 -0.27
N GLY A 46 -12.25 15.50 -0.10
CA GLY A 46 -11.16 14.72 -0.68
C GLY A 46 -11.71 13.62 -1.58
N THR A 47 -11.22 13.55 -2.82
CA THR A 47 -11.50 12.44 -3.74
C THR A 47 -10.21 11.65 -3.94
N ALA A 48 -10.28 10.37 -3.64
CA ALA A 48 -9.17 9.44 -3.76
C ALA A 48 -9.12 8.89 -5.20
N ASP A 49 -8.00 9.07 -5.88
CA ASP A 49 -7.77 8.63 -7.27
C ASP A 49 -6.80 7.44 -7.24
N ALA A 50 -7.39 6.24 -7.18
CA ALA A 50 -6.69 4.97 -7.05
C ALA A 50 -6.46 4.31 -8.42
N GLY A 51 -5.64 3.25 -8.45
CA GLY A 51 -5.48 2.39 -9.63
C GLY A 51 -4.19 2.60 -10.43
N TYR A 52 -3.34 3.56 -10.04
CA TYR A 52 -2.02 3.75 -10.66
C TYR A 52 -1.08 2.54 -10.51
N LEU A 53 -1.36 1.61 -9.58
CA LEU A 53 -0.68 0.31 -9.43
C LEU A 53 -1.59 -0.89 -9.75
N HIS A 54 -2.65 -0.70 -10.53
CA HIS A 54 -3.48 -1.82 -10.97
C HIS A 54 -2.70 -2.70 -11.96
N ARG A 55 -2.44 -3.94 -11.56
CA ARG A 55 -1.65 -4.93 -12.34
C ARG A 55 -2.47 -6.13 -12.80
N GLY A 56 -3.78 -6.16 -12.52
CA GLY A 56 -4.67 -7.26 -12.88
C GLY A 56 -4.29 -8.59 -12.22
N PHE A 57 -3.84 -8.58 -10.97
CA PHE A 57 -3.37 -9.79 -10.28
C PHE A 57 -4.40 -10.91 -10.28
N GLU A 58 -5.65 -10.62 -9.93
CA GLU A 58 -6.74 -11.61 -9.93
C GLU A 58 -6.91 -12.25 -11.32
N LYS A 59 -6.93 -11.43 -12.37
CA LYS A 59 -7.05 -11.92 -13.75
C LYS A 59 -5.85 -12.77 -14.16
N LEU A 60 -4.65 -12.40 -13.73
CA LEU A 60 -3.44 -13.17 -13.94
C LEU A 60 -3.50 -14.53 -13.20
N MET A 61 -4.10 -14.58 -12.01
CA MET A 61 -4.22 -15.82 -11.23
C MET A 61 -5.17 -16.84 -11.87
N GLU A 62 -6.21 -16.38 -12.58
CA GLU A 62 -7.13 -17.27 -13.31
C GLU A 62 -6.42 -18.12 -14.40
N GLY A 63 -5.41 -17.55 -15.05
CA GLY A 63 -4.67 -18.20 -16.14
C GLY A 63 -3.49 -19.07 -15.67
N ARG A 64 -3.34 -19.30 -14.37
CA ARG A 64 -2.19 -19.98 -13.77
C ARG A 64 -2.64 -21.14 -12.89
N LEU A 65 -1.75 -22.10 -12.70
CA LEU A 65 -1.95 -23.12 -11.68
C LEU A 65 -1.91 -22.47 -10.29
N TRP A 66 -2.72 -22.98 -9.37
CA TRP A 66 -2.81 -22.45 -8.01
C TRP A 66 -1.42 -22.35 -7.32
N ILE A 67 -0.51 -23.29 -7.59
CA ILE A 67 0.84 -23.31 -7.03
C ILE A 67 1.73 -22.20 -7.62
N GLN A 68 1.51 -21.79 -8.87
CA GLN A 68 2.27 -20.72 -9.51
C GLN A 68 1.88 -19.33 -8.93
N ASN A 69 0.67 -19.22 -8.39
CA ASN A 69 0.19 -17.99 -7.79
C ASN A 69 0.89 -17.64 -6.46
N LEU A 70 1.54 -18.61 -5.79
CA LEU A 70 2.36 -18.34 -4.60
C LEU A 70 3.49 -17.34 -4.87
N ALA A 71 4.04 -17.29 -6.09
CA ALA A 71 5.05 -16.29 -6.45
C ALA A 71 4.46 -14.90 -6.76
N LEU A 72 3.14 -14.82 -6.95
CA LEU A 72 2.43 -13.60 -7.31
C LEU A 72 1.84 -12.89 -6.08
N VAL A 73 1.29 -13.67 -5.15
CA VAL A 73 0.62 -13.21 -3.92
C VAL A 73 1.49 -12.26 -3.06
N PRO A 74 2.80 -12.51 -2.84
CA PRO A 74 3.70 -11.57 -2.15
C PRO A 74 3.74 -10.16 -2.74
N ARG A 75 3.37 -10.01 -4.02
CA ARG A 75 3.44 -8.72 -4.73
C ARG A 75 2.21 -7.86 -4.52
N ILE A 76 1.16 -8.39 -3.88
CA ILE A 76 -0.06 -7.66 -3.54
C ILE A 76 0.26 -6.65 -2.43
N CYS A 77 0.88 -7.11 -1.33
CA CYS A 77 1.42 -6.28 -0.26
C CYS A 77 2.95 -6.41 -0.22
N VAL A 78 3.65 -5.58 -0.98
CA VAL A 78 5.12 -5.64 -1.07
C VAL A 78 5.82 -5.37 0.28
N PRO A 79 5.36 -4.42 1.12
CA PRO A 79 6.00 -4.17 2.42
C PRO A 79 5.79 -5.30 3.44
N ASP A 80 4.80 -6.16 3.25
CA ASP A 80 4.48 -7.25 4.19
C ASP A 80 3.93 -8.47 3.43
N PRO A 81 4.81 -9.28 2.79
CA PRO A 81 4.38 -10.35 1.90
C PRO A 81 3.93 -11.62 2.64
N SER A 82 4.46 -11.91 3.83
CA SER A 82 4.23 -13.20 4.51
C SER A 82 2.76 -13.45 4.87
N PRO A 83 1.97 -12.46 5.37
CA PRO A 83 0.55 -12.66 5.61
C PRO A 83 -0.24 -13.01 4.35
N MET A 84 0.15 -12.46 3.20
CA MET A 84 -0.49 -12.74 1.92
C MET A 84 -0.27 -14.21 1.52
N GLU A 85 0.96 -14.71 1.63
CA GLU A 85 1.30 -16.10 1.33
C GLU A 85 0.59 -17.08 2.23
N VAL A 86 0.54 -16.80 3.54
CA VAL A 86 -0.14 -17.67 4.51
C VAL A 86 -1.65 -17.66 4.25
N ALA A 87 -2.26 -16.50 4.04
CA ALA A 87 -3.69 -16.41 3.74
C ALA A 87 -4.08 -17.17 2.47
N TYR A 88 -3.29 -17.02 1.40
CA TYR A 88 -3.51 -17.77 0.16
C TYR A 88 -3.33 -19.29 0.35
N SER A 89 -2.29 -19.69 1.09
CA SER A 89 -2.04 -21.11 1.37
C SER A 89 -3.16 -21.73 2.19
N MET A 90 -3.63 -21.04 3.23
CA MET A 90 -4.75 -21.51 4.06
C MET A 90 -6.03 -21.66 3.26
N ALA A 91 -6.33 -20.73 2.35
CA ALA A 91 -7.49 -20.86 1.46
C ALA A 91 -7.39 -22.09 0.55
N VAL A 92 -6.21 -22.37 -0.01
CA VAL A 92 -5.98 -23.58 -0.82
C VAL A 92 -6.12 -24.85 0.03
N GLU A 93 -5.57 -24.85 1.24
CA GLU A 93 -5.66 -25.97 2.19
C GLU A 93 -7.10 -26.29 2.57
N GLU A 94 -7.90 -25.26 2.86
CA GLU A 94 -9.32 -25.38 3.18
C GLU A 94 -10.11 -25.99 2.00
N ILE A 95 -9.87 -25.52 0.77
CA ILE A 95 -10.51 -26.06 -0.44
C ILE A 95 -10.14 -27.52 -0.67
N MET A 96 -8.90 -27.91 -0.35
CA MET A 96 -8.41 -29.28 -0.52
C MET A 96 -8.77 -30.21 0.66
N GLY A 97 -9.29 -29.67 1.76
CA GLY A 97 -9.57 -30.43 2.98
C GLY A 97 -8.32 -31.01 3.64
N ILE A 98 -7.18 -30.32 3.53
CA ILE A 98 -5.90 -30.75 4.12
C ILE A 98 -5.55 -29.88 5.33
N GLU A 99 -4.93 -30.49 6.34
CA GLU A 99 -4.40 -29.77 7.49
C GLU A 99 -2.86 -29.77 7.44
N ALA A 100 -2.26 -28.59 7.54
CA ALA A 100 -0.81 -28.47 7.63
C ALA A 100 -0.29 -29.15 8.91
N PRO A 101 0.85 -29.86 8.89
CA PRO A 101 1.41 -30.47 10.09
C PRO A 101 1.63 -29.43 11.20
N ILE A 102 1.47 -29.85 12.47
CA ILE A 102 1.58 -28.93 13.62
C ILE A 102 2.86 -28.08 13.61
N ARG A 103 4.00 -28.67 13.20
CA ARG A 103 5.27 -27.94 13.06
C ARG A 103 5.19 -26.81 12.03
N ALA A 104 4.51 -27.03 10.91
CA ALA A 104 4.32 -26.00 9.88
C ALA A 104 3.44 -24.86 10.39
N GLN A 105 2.40 -25.17 11.17
CA GLN A 105 1.55 -24.16 11.82
C GLN A 105 2.36 -23.27 12.77
N TRP A 106 3.23 -23.85 13.60
CA TRP A 106 4.13 -23.08 14.47
C TRP A 106 5.09 -22.18 13.68
N ILE A 107 5.68 -22.68 12.61
CA ILE A 107 6.57 -21.88 11.75
C ILE A 107 5.81 -20.71 11.13
N ARG A 108 4.58 -20.92 10.65
CA ARG A 108 3.73 -19.84 10.12
C ARG A 108 3.50 -18.76 11.15
N VAL A 109 3.09 -19.12 12.37
CA VAL A 109 2.84 -18.14 13.44
C VAL A 109 4.11 -17.36 13.76
N MET A 110 5.25 -18.03 13.96
CA MET A 110 6.52 -17.34 14.22
C MET A 110 6.89 -16.37 13.09
N GLN A 111 6.77 -16.80 11.84
CA GLN A 111 7.06 -15.95 10.68
C GLN A 111 6.09 -14.76 10.59
N LEU A 112 4.79 -14.98 10.84
CA LEU A 112 3.79 -13.91 10.81
C LEU A 112 4.04 -12.87 11.88
N GLU A 113 4.42 -13.27 13.09
CA GLU A 113 4.72 -12.33 14.18
C GLU A 113 6.02 -11.56 13.95
N LEU A 114 7.05 -12.19 13.36
CA LEU A 114 8.24 -11.47 12.90
C LEU A 114 7.89 -10.46 11.79
N SER A 115 7.07 -10.88 10.80
CA SER A 115 6.60 -10.00 9.73
C SER A 115 5.78 -8.83 10.27
N ARG A 116 4.93 -9.06 11.28
CA ARG A 116 4.13 -8.04 11.95
C ARG A 116 5.01 -6.96 12.60
N VAL A 117 6.04 -7.37 13.33
CA VAL A 117 7.00 -6.44 13.94
C VAL A 117 7.73 -5.63 12.85
N ALA A 118 8.26 -6.30 11.82
CA ALA A 118 8.93 -5.65 10.70
C ALA A 118 8.02 -4.69 9.91
N ALA A 119 6.73 -5.03 9.76
CA ALA A 119 5.73 -4.18 9.13
C ALA A 119 5.44 -2.95 9.99
N HIS A 120 5.30 -3.10 11.30
CA HIS A 120 5.10 -1.97 12.21
C HIS A 120 6.30 -1.01 12.20
N LEU A 121 7.54 -1.52 12.28
CA LEU A 121 8.74 -0.70 12.20
C LEU A 121 8.78 0.11 10.90
N PHE A 122 8.40 -0.52 9.78
CA PHE A 122 8.29 0.16 8.48
C PHE A 122 7.22 1.26 8.48
N THR A 123 6.01 0.96 8.98
CA THR A 123 4.90 1.90 9.00
C THR A 123 5.20 3.09 9.91
N PHE A 124 5.71 2.85 11.13
CA PHE A 124 6.09 3.94 12.04
C PHE A 124 7.23 4.78 11.48
N GLY A 125 8.25 4.15 10.91
CA GLY A 125 9.36 4.85 10.27
C GLY A 125 8.90 5.71 9.10
N GLY A 126 8.06 5.15 8.21
CA GLY A 126 7.49 5.87 7.07
C GLY A 126 6.66 7.09 7.51
N HIS A 127 5.77 6.90 8.49
CA HIS A 127 4.95 7.98 9.01
C HIS A 127 5.78 9.07 9.70
N ALA A 128 6.83 8.70 10.44
CA ALA A 128 7.71 9.68 11.05
C ALA A 128 8.43 10.53 10.01
N ALA A 129 8.86 9.95 8.89
CA ALA A 129 9.48 10.70 7.81
C ALA A 129 8.52 11.69 7.14
N THR A 130 7.22 11.37 7.00
CA THR A 130 6.25 12.30 6.42
C THR A 130 5.95 13.50 7.30
N THR A 131 6.15 13.39 8.62
CA THR A 131 6.11 14.52 9.55
C THR A 131 7.48 15.20 9.74
N GLY A 132 8.49 14.84 8.95
CA GLY A 132 9.84 15.43 8.99
C GLY A 132 10.79 14.83 10.04
N MET A 133 10.38 13.77 10.74
CA MET A 133 11.19 13.07 11.74
C MET A 133 11.96 11.90 11.10
N TYR A 134 13.12 12.19 10.51
CA TYR A 134 13.89 11.19 9.78
C TYR A 134 14.71 10.22 10.65
N THR A 135 15.14 10.61 11.86
CA THR A 135 15.89 9.72 12.77
C THR A 135 15.13 8.43 13.10
N PRO A 136 13.87 8.46 13.57
CA PRO A 136 13.10 7.23 13.82
C PRO A 136 12.83 6.42 12.55
N MET A 137 12.74 7.07 11.38
CA MET A 137 12.65 6.36 10.09
C MET A 137 13.90 5.51 9.85
N PHE A 138 15.09 6.08 10.01
CA PHE A 138 16.33 5.33 9.81
C PHE A 138 16.50 4.18 10.81
N TRP A 139 16.10 4.37 12.07
CA TRP A 139 16.12 3.29 13.07
C TRP A 139 15.13 2.17 12.72
N GLY A 140 13.89 2.53 12.38
CA GLY A 140 12.88 1.54 11.98
C GLY A 140 13.26 0.75 10.73
N VAL A 141 13.96 1.36 9.78
CA VAL A 141 14.48 0.66 8.58
C VAL A 141 15.70 -0.21 8.91
N ALA A 142 16.54 0.19 9.87
CA ALA A 142 17.72 -0.59 10.25
C ALA A 142 17.37 -1.88 11.00
N ASP A 143 16.32 -1.85 11.83
CA ASP A 143 15.88 -2.99 12.64
C ASP A 143 14.83 -3.88 11.93
N ARG A 144 14.41 -3.50 10.72
CA ARG A 144 13.46 -4.24 9.88
C ARG A 144 14.16 -5.31 9.05
#